data_AF-A0A1G2ZSG1-F1
#
_entry.id   AF-A0A1G2ZSG1-F1
#
_cell.length_a   1.000
_cell.length_b   1.000
_cell.length_c   1.000
_cell.angle_alpha   90.00
_cell.angle_beta   90.00
_cell.angle_gamma   90.00
#
_symmetry.space_group_name_H-M   'P 1'
#
loop_
_entity.id
_entity.type
_entity.pdbx_description
1 polymer ?
#
loop_
_entity_poly.entity_id
_entity_poly.type
_entity_poly.pdbx_seq_one_letter_code
_entity_poly.pdbx_strand_id
1 'polypeptide(L)'
;MSDWIHIEKDPKHIAREKLKAQEMRKTQWWLNKISRGICHYCQETFSPDKLTMDHVVPLSRGGRSAKGNIVPCCKECNNKKKYLTPAEIVLNKLKQQNASPQGD
;
A
#
# COMPACT_ATOMS: atom_id res chain seq x y z
N MET A 1 -0.90 30.03 -7.75
CA MET A 1 -2.09 29.28 -8.18
C MET A 1 -1.69 27.82 -8.23
N SER A 2 -2.21 27.02 -7.30
CA SER A 2 -1.83 25.62 -7.17
C SER A 2 -2.65 24.81 -8.15
N ASP A 3 -2.06 24.46 -9.30
CA ASP A 3 -2.65 23.56 -10.28
C ASP A 3 -2.68 22.14 -9.70
N TRP A 4 -3.64 21.89 -8.82
CA TRP A 4 -3.95 20.56 -8.34
C TRP A 4 -4.73 19.82 -9.42
N ILE A 5 -4.07 18.88 -10.08
CA ILE A 5 -4.73 17.96 -11.02
C ILE A 5 -5.71 17.09 -10.23
N HIS A 6 -7.00 17.27 -10.47
CA HIS A 6 -8.04 16.44 -9.87
C HIS A 6 -8.03 15.06 -10.54
N ILE A 7 -7.48 14.06 -9.85
CA ILE A 7 -7.48 12.68 -10.35
C ILE A 7 -8.88 12.10 -10.12
N GLU A 8 -9.70 12.06 -11.17
CA GLU A 8 -11.00 11.40 -11.12
C GLU A 8 -10.84 9.88 -11.01
N LYS A 9 -11.67 9.25 -10.15
CA LYS A 9 -11.67 7.80 -9.97
C LYS A 9 -12.36 7.16 -11.16
N ASP A 10 -11.62 6.51 -12.06
CA ASP A 10 -12.20 5.68 -13.11
C ASP A 10 -12.66 4.31 -12.53
N PRO A 11 -13.99 4.05 -12.41
CA PRO A 11 -14.49 2.80 -11.86
C PRO A 11 -14.15 1.58 -12.72
N LYS A 12 -14.05 1.76 -14.05
CA LYS A 12 -13.71 0.68 -14.98
C LYS A 12 -12.25 0.27 -14.80
N HIS A 13 -11.35 1.24 -14.63
CA HIS A 13 -9.96 0.97 -14.27
C HIS A 13 -9.86 0.18 -12.96
N ILE A 14 -10.53 0.66 -11.90
CA ILE A 14 -10.49 0.00 -10.59
C ILE A 14 -11.00 -1.44 -10.68
N ALA A 15 -12.14 -1.67 -11.36
CA ALA A 15 -12.70 -3.01 -11.53
C ALA A 15 -11.75 -3.94 -12.28
N ARG A 16 -11.19 -3.48 -13.40
CA ARG A 16 -10.21 -4.23 -14.21
C ARG A 16 -8.99 -4.62 -13.40
N GLU A 17 -8.41 -3.67 -12.66
CA GLU A 17 -7.21 -3.94 -11.88
C GLU A 17 -7.50 -4.80 -10.64
N LYS A 18 -8.69 -4.73 -10.04
CA LYS A 18 -9.12 -5.67 -9.00
C LYS A 18 -9.16 -7.11 -9.50
N LEU A 19 -9.72 -7.36 -10.70
CA LEU A 19 -9.74 -8.69 -11.30
C LEU A 19 -8.31 -9.20 -11.54
N LYS A 20 -7.42 -8.36 -12.08
CA LYS A 20 -6.00 -8.73 -12.24
C LYS A 20 -5.31 -9.06 -10.92
N ALA A 21 -5.61 -8.34 -9.84
CA ALA A 21 -5.06 -8.63 -8.52
C ALA A 21 -5.59 -9.97 -7.96
N GLN A 22 -6.87 -10.28 -8.19
CA GLN A 22 -7.45 -11.57 -7.80
C GLN A 22 -6.78 -12.73 -8.53
N GLU A 23 -6.55 -12.60 -9.85
CA GLU A 23 -5.82 -13.62 -10.61
C GLU A 23 -4.35 -13.70 -10.18
N MET A 24 -3.69 -12.57 -9.96
CA MET A 24 -2.30 -12.55 -9.48
C MET A 24 -2.14 -13.26 -8.13
N ARG A 25 -3.13 -13.16 -7.23
CA ARG A 25 -3.10 -13.82 -5.92
C ARG A 25 -3.02 -15.34 -6.01
N LYS A 26 -3.47 -15.93 -7.12
CA LYS A 26 -3.42 -17.38 -7.37
C LYS A 26 -2.09 -17.84 -7.97
N THR A 27 -1.22 -16.92 -8.37
CA THR A 27 0.03 -17.26 -9.06
C THR A 27 1.12 -17.71 -8.09
N GLN A 28 2.01 -18.59 -8.55
CA GLN A 28 3.18 -19.01 -7.78
C GLN A 28 4.08 -17.83 -7.41
N TRP A 29 4.12 -16.79 -8.24
CA TRP A 29 4.84 -15.56 -7.91
C TRP A 29 4.34 -14.92 -6.62
N TRP A 30 3.02 -14.84 -6.43
CA TRP A 30 2.45 -14.29 -5.20
C TRP A 30 2.72 -15.21 -4.01
N LEU A 31 2.52 -16.52 -4.17
CA LEU A 31 2.80 -17.51 -3.13
C LEU A 31 4.26 -17.44 -2.65
N ASN A 32 5.22 -17.35 -3.57
CA ASN A 32 6.64 -17.19 -3.25
C ASN A 32 6.98 -15.83 -2.61
N LYS A 33 6.19 -14.79 -2.91
CA LYS A 33 6.40 -13.46 -2.34
C LYS A 33 5.87 -13.39 -0.91
N ILE A 34 4.68 -13.92 -0.66
CA ILE A 34 4.04 -13.91 0.66
C ILE A 34 4.65 -14.94 1.61
N SER A 35 5.20 -16.05 1.10
CA SER A 35 5.85 -17.08 1.93
C SER A 35 7.07 -16.59 2.70
N ARG A 36 7.70 -15.50 2.23
CA ARG A 36 8.80 -14.84 2.97
C ARG A 36 8.35 -14.31 4.33
N GLY A 37 7.05 -14.07 4.52
CA GLY A 37 6.51 -13.64 5.80
C GLY A 37 6.84 -12.20 6.18
N ILE A 38 7.44 -11.39 5.31
CA ILE A 38 7.88 -10.03 5.67
C ILE A 38 6.85 -9.01 5.18
N CYS A 39 6.37 -8.14 6.08
CA CYS A 39 5.55 -6.99 5.71
C CYS A 39 6.42 -5.91 5.05
N HIS A 40 6.03 -5.43 3.88
CA HIS A 40 6.80 -4.43 3.12
C HIS A 40 6.98 -3.09 3.85
N TYR A 41 6.09 -2.73 4.77
CA TYR A 41 6.10 -1.42 5.41
C TYR A 41 6.79 -1.40 6.77
N CYS A 42 6.40 -2.28 7.70
CA CYS A 42 7.05 -2.35 9.01
C CYS A 42 8.29 -3.25 9.02
N GLN A 43 8.50 -4.06 7.98
CA GLN A 43 9.63 -4.99 7.86
C GLN A 43 9.67 -6.08 8.93
N GLU A 44 8.60 -6.22 9.73
CA GLU A 44 8.44 -7.30 10.68
C GLU A 44 7.98 -8.60 9.99
N THR A 45 8.21 -9.72 10.69
CA THR A 45 7.88 -11.07 10.24
C THR A 45 6.51 -11.50 10.75
N PHE A 46 5.71 -12.07 9.86
CA PHE A 46 4.37 -12.57 10.08
C PHE A 46 4.23 -13.95 9.45
N SER A 47 3.28 -14.75 9.94
CA SER A 47 2.85 -15.94 9.21
C SER A 47 2.17 -15.52 7.90
N PRO A 48 2.36 -16.25 6.78
CA PRO A 48 1.86 -15.83 5.47
C PRO A 48 0.35 -15.56 5.41
N ASP A 49 -0.45 -16.27 6.22
CA ASP A 49 -1.90 -16.09 6.38
C ASP A 49 -2.30 -14.76 7.02
N LYS A 50 -1.38 -14.11 7.77
CA LYS A 50 -1.58 -12.79 8.38
C LYS A 50 -1.20 -11.63 7.46
N LEU A 51 -0.64 -11.94 6.29
CA LEU A 51 -0.27 -10.95 5.28
C LEU A 51 -1.37 -10.79 4.23
N THR A 52 -1.49 -9.56 3.73
CA THR A 52 -2.45 -9.17 2.70
C THR A 52 -1.72 -8.63 1.48
N MET A 53 -2.39 -8.67 0.33
CA MET A 53 -1.91 -8.05 -0.90
C MET A 53 -2.31 -6.58 -0.91
N ASP A 54 -1.33 -5.68 -0.99
CA ASP A 54 -1.55 -4.23 -1.07
C ASP A 54 -0.93 -3.64 -2.34
N HIS A 55 -1.56 -2.56 -2.83
CA HIS A 55 -1.09 -1.75 -3.95
C HIS A 55 -0.33 -0.54 -3.41
N VAL A 56 0.97 -0.45 -3.70
CA VAL A 56 1.82 0.68 -3.24
C VAL A 56 1.24 2.02 -3.71
N VAL A 57 0.90 2.12 -4.99
CA VAL A 57 0.06 3.17 -5.58
C VAL A 57 -1.39 2.66 -5.61
N PRO A 58 -2.32 3.29 -4.87
CA PRO A 58 -3.72 2.87 -4.83
C PRO A 58 -4.38 2.86 -6.22
N LEU A 59 -5.31 1.93 -6.44
CA LEU A 59 -6.08 1.86 -7.69
C LEU A 59 -6.90 3.14 -7.94
N SER A 60 -7.40 3.78 -6.86
CA SER A 60 -8.11 5.06 -6.92
C SER A 60 -7.25 6.23 -7.39
N ARG A 61 -5.92 6.08 -7.37
CA ARG A 61 -4.93 7.04 -7.87
C ARG A 61 -4.29 6.56 -9.18
N GLY A 62 -4.98 5.67 -9.92
CA GLY A 62 -4.50 5.15 -11.20
C GLY A 62 -3.46 4.02 -11.11
N GLY A 63 -3.19 3.50 -9.90
CA GLY A 63 -2.29 2.37 -9.70
C GLY A 63 -2.72 1.13 -10.49
N ARG A 64 -1.75 0.29 -10.88
CA ARG A 64 -1.99 -0.95 -11.64
C ARG A 64 -1.66 -2.19 -10.81
N SER A 65 -2.31 -3.31 -11.10
CA SER A 65 -2.01 -4.62 -10.50
C SER A 65 -0.82 -5.28 -11.21
N ALA A 66 0.33 -4.61 -11.18
CA ALA A 66 1.59 -5.09 -11.70
C ALA A 66 2.51 -5.55 -10.56
N LYS A 67 3.41 -6.51 -10.83
CA LYS A 67 4.32 -7.09 -9.81
C LYS A 67 5.13 -6.05 -9.03
N GLY A 68 5.49 -4.94 -9.67
CA GLY A 68 6.22 -3.82 -9.04
C GLY A 68 5.36 -2.92 -8.14
N ASN A 69 4.03 -2.96 -8.28
CA ASN A 69 3.10 -2.20 -7.46
C ASN A 69 2.42 -3.05 -6.38
N ILE A 70 2.66 -4.37 -6.37
CA ILE A 70 2.03 -5.32 -5.44
C ILE A 70 3.03 -5.77 -4.39
N VAL A 71 2.65 -5.64 -3.12
CA VAL A 71 3.48 -5.98 -1.96
C VAL A 71 2.70 -6.76 -0.89
N PRO A 72 3.36 -7.65 -0.12
CA PRO A 72 2.80 -8.21 1.09
C PRO A 72 2.78 -7.17 2.22
N CYS A 73 1.67 -7.10 2.95
CA CYS A 73 1.44 -6.09 3.97
C CYS A 73 0.64 -6.69 5.14
N CYS A 74 1.06 -6.46 6.39
CA CYS A 74 0.28 -6.88 7.55
C CYS A 74 -1.02 -6.06 7.66
N LYS A 75 -2.04 -6.63 8.32
CA LYS A 75 -3.36 -5.98 8.47
C LYS A 75 -3.27 -4.59 9.10
N GLU A 76 -2.39 -4.42 10.09
CA GLU A 76 -2.20 -3.14 10.78
C GLU A 76 -1.64 -2.07 9.84
N CYS A 77 -0.55 -2.36 9.12
CA CYS A 77 0.02 -1.42 8.14
C CYS A 77 -0.98 -1.12 7.02
N ASN A 78 -1.71 -2.12 6.54
CA ASN A 78 -2.70 -1.93 5.47
C ASN A 78 -3.83 -0.98 5.93
N ASN A 79 -4.31 -1.17 7.16
CA ASN A 79 -5.33 -0.31 7.77
C ASN A 79 -4.82 1.11 8.06
N LYS A 80 -3.58 1.26 8.54
CA LYS A 80 -2.95 2.57 8.77
C LYS A 80 -2.75 3.34 7.47
N LYS A 81 -2.42 2.63 6.38
CA LYS A 81 -2.20 3.20 5.06
C LYS A 81 -3.48 3.81 4.48
N LYS A 82 -4.62 3.11 4.50
CA LYS A 82 -5.87 3.51 3.80
C LYS A 82 -5.61 4.01 2.37
N TYR A 83 -5.43 5.31 2.18
CA TYR A 83 -5.16 5.99 0.90
C TYR A 83 -3.79 6.69 0.85
N LEU A 84 -3.01 6.66 1.93
CA LEU A 84 -1.70 7.28 2.04
C LEU A 84 -0.65 6.46 1.28
N THR A 85 0.27 7.15 0.63
CA THR A 85 1.47 6.62 0.00
C THR A 85 2.57 6.46 1.05
N PRO A 86 3.62 5.67 0.78
CA PRO A 86 4.80 5.62 1.66
C PRO A 86 5.38 7.00 1.98
N ALA A 87 5.40 7.92 1.00
CA ALA A 87 5.85 9.29 1.18
C ALA A 87 4.95 10.07 2.16
N GLU A 88 3.62 9.95 2.06
CA GLU A 88 2.68 10.59 2.99
C GLU A 88 2.83 10.03 4.43
N ILE A 89 3.14 8.73 4.58
CA ILE A 89 3.41 8.13 5.90
C ILE A 89 4.69 8.69 6.52
N VAL A 90 5.78 8.80 5.74
CA VAL A 90 7.04 9.38 6.20
C VAL A 90 6.85 10.85 6.58
N LEU A 91 6.15 11.63 5.75
CA LEU A 91 5.85 13.03 6.04
C LEU A 91 5.03 13.19 7.32
N ASN A 92 4.06 12.32 7.57
CA ASN A 92 3.27 12.34 8.81
C ASN A 92 4.12 12.00 10.04
N LYS A 93 5.04 11.02 9.94
CA LYS A 93 5.99 10.71 11.04
C LYS A 93 6.89 11.91 11.35
N LEU A 94 7.44 12.56 10.32
CA LEU A 94 8.27 13.76 10.49
C LEU A 94 7.48 14.91 11.13
N LYS A 95 6.23 15.14 10.69
CA LYS A 95 5.34 16.14 11.30
C LYS A 95 5.03 15.84 12.77
N GLN A 96 4.82 14.57 13.13
CA GLN A 96 4.57 14.16 14.51
C GLN A 96 5.80 14.32 15.41
N GLN A 97 6.99 14.03 14.89
CA GLN A 97 8.27 14.24 15.59
C GLN A 97 8.56 15.73 15.82
N ASN A 98 8.21 16.59 14.86
CA ASN A 98 8.38 18.04 14.97
C ASN A 98 7.26 18.73 15.79
N ALA A 99 6.22 18.00 16.19
CA ALA A 99 5.11 18.50 17.00
C ALA A 99 5.26 18.17 18.50
N SER A 100 6.29 17.42 18.89
CA SER A 100 6.69 17.32 20.30
C SER A 100 7.22 18.69 20.74
N PRO A 101 6.62 19.37 21.73
CA PRO A 101 7.16 20.63 22.22
C PRO A 101 8.57 20.37 22.75
N GLN A 102 9.51 21.24 22.36
CA GLN A 102 10.71 21.47 23.14
C GLN A 102 10.23 21.70 24.59
N GLY A 103 10.65 20.82 25.49
CA GLY A 103 10.23 20.88 26.88
C GLY A 103 10.64 22.21 27.53
N ASP A 104 9.75 22.71 28.39
CA ASP A 104 10.11 23.53 29.54
C ASP A 104 10.55 22.63 30.70
#